data_AF-A0A7C3XT49-F1
#
_entry.id   AF-A0A7C3XT49-F1
#
_cell.length_a   1.000
_cell.length_b   1.000
_cell.length_c   1.000
_cell.angle_alpha   90.00
_cell.angle_beta   90.00
_cell.angle_gamma   90.00
#
_symmetry.space_group_name_H-M   'P 1'
#
loop_
_entity.id
_entity.type
_entity.pdbx_description
1 polymer ?
#
loop_
_entity_poly.entity_id
_entity_poly.type
_entity_poly.pdbx_seq_one_letter_code
_entity_poly.pdbx_strand_id
1 'polypeptide(L)' 'MKLCLIDADYIDENNQSVIRLFCKDINEKNIIALDYSFEPYFYILPFKGKENEVKKMVEKIKDVKRVEITEKIISGEKR' A
#
# COMPACT_ATOMS: atom_id res chain seq x y z
N MET A 1 11.51 18.30 -8.23
CA MET A 1 11.01 19.23 -7.20
C MET A 1 11.44 18.70 -5.84
N LYS A 2 11.87 19.57 -4.90
CA LYS A 2 12.22 19.17 -3.53
C LYS A 2 11.12 19.63 -2.59
N LEU A 3 10.64 18.73 -1.74
CA LEU A 3 9.57 18.98 -0.77
C LEU A 3 10.01 18.47 0.61
N CYS A 4 9.58 19.17 1.65
CA CYS A 4 9.64 18.69 3.03
C CYS A 4 8.24 18.24 3.44
N LEU A 5 8.06 16.97 3.79
CA LEU A 5 6.80 16.43 4.30
C LEU A 5 6.59 16.91 5.75
N ILE A 6 5.41 17.45 6.03
CA ILE A 6 5.04 17.97 7.34
C ILE A 6 4.01 17.04 7.99
N ASP A 7 3.00 16.63 7.22
CA ASP A 7 1.91 15.78 7.66
C ASP A 7 1.41 14.91 6.52
N ALA A 8 0.74 13.81 6.84
CA ALA A 8 0.16 12.90 5.88
C ALA A 8 -1.13 12.29 6.41
N ASP A 9 -2.16 12.26 5.58
CA ASP A 9 -3.40 11.55 5.85
C ASP A 9 -3.95 10.91 4.56
N TYR A 10 -5.15 10.34 4.64
CA TYR A 10 -5.86 9.84 3.47
C TYR A 10 -7.35 10.20 3.54
N ILE A 11 -7.96 10.24 2.36
CA ILE A 11 -9.41 10.36 2.20
C ILE A 11 -9.90 9.23 1.30
N ASP A 12 -11.17 8.87 1.45
CA ASP A 12 -11.86 8.02 0.49
C ASP A 12 -12.64 8.90 -0.49
N GLU A 13 -12.20 8.90 -1.75
CA GLU A 13 -12.85 9.61 -2.85
C GLU A 13 -13.23 8.59 -3.92
N ASN A 14 -14.51 8.52 -4.29
CA ASN A 14 -15.02 7.59 -5.32
C ASN A 14 -14.62 6.12 -5.09
N ASN A 15 -14.66 5.66 -3.83
CA ASN A 15 -14.28 4.29 -3.44
C ASN A 15 -12.79 3.97 -3.69
N GLN A 16 -11.93 4.99 -3.70
CA GLN A 16 -10.49 4.90 -3.85
C GLN A 16 -9.82 5.70 -2.73
N SER A 17 -8.86 5.08 -2.04
CA SER A 17 -8.08 5.77 -1.03
C SER A 17 -7.06 6.70 -1.71
N VAL A 18 -7.10 7.98 -1.36
CA VAL A 18 -6.21 9.01 -1.88
C VAL A 18 -5.30 9.47 -0.75
N ILE A 19 -4.00 9.26 -0.89
CA ILE A 19 -3.01 9.74 0.08
C ILE A 19 -2.76 11.22 -0.16
N ARG A 20 -2.83 12.02 0.91
CA ARG A 20 -2.52 13.45 0.88
C ARG A 20 -1.25 13.70 1.67
N LEU A 21 -0.28 14.31 1.01
CA LEU A 21 1.02 14.66 1.60
C LEU A 21 1.10 16.17 1.70
N PHE A 22 1.04 16.70 2.92
CA PHE A 22 1.15 18.13 3.20
C PHE A 22 2.63 18.50 3.28
N CYS A 23 3.07 19.35 2.36
CA CYS A 23 4.48 19.64 2.15
C CYS A 23 4.77 21.15 2.15
N LYS A 24 6.03 21.49 2.42
CA LYS A 24 6.64 22.78 2.04
C LYS A 24 7.66 22.60 0.93
N ASP A 25 7.65 23.49 -0.06
CA ASP A 25 8.72 23.56 -1.06
C ASP A 25 9.92 24.41 -0.59
N ILE A 26 10.92 24.54 -1.44
CA ILE A 26 12.15 25.32 -1.16
C ILE A 26 11.90 26.82 -0.96
N ASN A 27 10.74 27.32 -1.37
CA ASN A 27 10.32 28.72 -1.21
C ASN A 27 9.31 28.86 -0.06
N GLU A 28 9.22 27.86 0.81
CA GLU A 28 8.28 27.77 1.93
C GLU A 28 6.79 27.77 1.54
N LYS A 29 6.48 27.50 0.27
CA LYS A 29 5.09 27.41 -0.20
C LYS A 29 4.47 26.10 0.28
N ASN A 30 3.24 26.20 0.80
CA ASN A 30 2.43 25.04 1.15
C ASN A 30 1.94 24.34 -0.13
N ILE A 31 2.16 23.02 -0.20
CA ILE A 31 1.77 22.15 -1.31
C ILE A 31 1.07 20.92 -0.73
N ILE A 32 0.02 20.46 -1.39
CA ILE A 32 -0.58 19.14 -1.13
C ILE A 32 -0.29 18.27 -2.35
N ALA A 33 0.49 17.21 -2.16
CA ALA A 33 0.68 16.18 -3.18
C ALA A 33 -0.33 15.06 -2.97
N LEU A 34 -1.03 14.68 -4.03
CA LEU A 34 -2.06 13.64 -4.01
C LEU A 34 -1.54 12.39 -4.72
N ASP A 35 -1.65 11.24 -4.05
CA ASP A 35 -1.35 9.94 -4.65
C ASP A 35 -2.61 9.08 -4.70
N TYR A 36 -3.05 8.82 -5.93
CA TYR A 36 -4.18 7.96 -6.26
C TYR A 36 -3.74 6.51 -6.55
N SER A 37 -2.44 6.24 -6.67
CA SER A 37 -1.93 4.92 -7.05
C SER A 37 -1.83 3.95 -5.87
N PHE A 38 -1.90 4.46 -4.64
CA PHE A 38 -1.83 3.63 -3.45
C PHE A 38 -3.05 2.72 -3.30
N GLU A 39 -2.81 1.47 -2.94
CA GLU A 39 -3.84 0.49 -2.64
C GLU A 39 -3.49 -0.17 -1.30
N PRO A 40 -4.41 -0.18 -0.32
CA PRO A 40 -4.16 -0.84 0.95
C PRO A 40 -3.98 -2.34 0.75
N TYR A 41 -2.99 -2.92 1.43
CA TYR A 41 -2.66 -4.35 1.34
C TYR A 41 -2.23 -4.89 2.70
N PHE A 42 -2.20 -6.21 2.81
CA PHE A 42 -1.65 -6.93 3.96
C PHE A 42 -0.94 -8.20 3.47
N TYR A 43 -0.12 -8.78 4.35
CA TYR A 43 0.56 -10.04 4.07
C TYR A 43 -0.18 -11.21 4.72
N ILE A 44 -0.15 -12.35 4.03
CA ILE A 44 -0.59 -13.64 4.55
C ILE A 44 0.64 -14.55 4.54
N LEU A 45 0.91 -15.23 5.65
CA LEU A 45 1.97 -16.23 5.72
C LEU A 45 1.36 -17.62 5.44
N PRO A 46 1.51 -18.18 4.23
CA PRO A 46 1.01 -19.51 3.93
C PRO A 46 1.87 -20.58 4.62
N PHE A 47 1.29 -21.76 4.84
CA PHE A 47 2.10 -22.94 5.11
C PHE A 47 3.01 -23.24 3.90
N LYS A 48 4.20 -23.77 4.16
CA LYS A 48 5.20 -24.06 3.12
C LYS A 48 4.60 -24.92 2.00
N GLY A 49 4.70 -24.46 0.75
CA GLY A 49 4.17 -25.16 -0.42
C GLY A 49 2.66 -24.96 -0.66
N LYS A 50 2.00 -24.09 0.12
CA LYS A 50 0.56 -23.78 0.01
C LYS A 50 0.28 -22.39 -0.57
N GLU A 51 1.29 -21.72 -1.13
CA GLU A 51 1.21 -20.35 -1.64
C GLU A 51 0.12 -20.23 -2.73
N ASN A 52 0.11 -21.17 -3.69
CA ASN A 52 -0.88 -21.20 -4.77
C ASN A 52 -2.31 -21.55 -4.32
N GLU A 53 -2.45 -22.34 -3.26
CA GLU A 53 -3.76 -22.70 -2.69
C GLU A 53 -4.37 -21.49 -1.99
N VAL A 54 -3.58 -20.83 -1.13
CA VAL A 54 -3.99 -19.59 -0.45
C VAL A 54 -4.32 -18.50 -1.47
N LYS A 55 -3.50 -18.33 -2.52
CA LYS A 55 -3.78 -17.38 -3.60
C LYS A 55 -5.16 -17.60 -4.22
N LYS A 56 -5.47 -18.84 -4.62
CA LYS A 56 -6.79 -19.19 -5.20
C LYS A 56 -7.95 -19.00 -4.23
N MET A 57 -7.72 -19.14 -2.93
CA MET A 57 -8.75 -18.88 -1.91
C MET A 57 -9.03 -17.38 -1.77
N VAL A 58 -7.98 -16.55 -1.72
CA VAL A 58 -8.10 -15.11 -1.56
C VAL A 58 -8.69 -14.44 -2.80
N GLU A 59 -8.34 -14.93 -4.00
CA GLU A 59 -8.91 -14.44 -5.27
C GLU A 59 -10.44 -14.60 -5.37
N LYS A 60 -11.05 -15.44 -4.52
CA LYS A 60 -12.51 -15.64 -4.45
C LYS A 60 -13.20 -14.68 -3.47
N ILE A 61 -12.45 -13.95 -2.65
CA ILE A 61 -13.00 -13.00 -1.69
C ILE A 61 -13.48 -11.77 -2.46
N LYS A 62 -14.66 -11.26 -2.09
CA LYS A 62 -15.24 -10.08 -2.70
C LYS A 62 -14.33 -8.85 -2.47
N ASP A 63 -14.26 -7.97 -3.45
CA ASP A 63 -13.55 -6.68 -3.37
C ASP A 63 -12.01 -6.78 -3.21
N VAL A 64 -11.43 -7.96 -3.48
CA VAL A 64 -9.98 -8.11 -3.63
C VAL A 64 -9.54 -7.60 -5.00
N LYS A 65 -8.66 -6.60 -5.00
CA LYS A 65 -8.16 -5.99 -6.24
C LYS A 65 -7.04 -6.80 -6.90
N ARG A 66 -6.10 -7.34 -6.10
CA ARG A 66 -5.04 -8.24 -6.58
C ARG A 66 -4.45 -9.11 -5.47
N VAL A 67 -3.83 -10.22 -5.87
CA VAL A 67 -3.08 -11.12 -4.99
C VAL A 67 -1.71 -11.42 -5.59
N GLU A 68 -0.66 -11.15 -4.82
CA GLU A 68 0.74 -11.32 -5.22
C GLU A 68 1.46 -12.27 -4.25
N ILE A 69 2.26 -13.18 -4.80
CA ILE A 69 3.19 -13.99 -4.01
C ILE A 69 4.52 -13.26 -4.00
N THR A 70 5.04 -12.98 -2.81
CA THR A 70 6.27 -12.20 -2.61
C THR A 70 7.10 -12.81 -1.49
N GLU A 71 8.43 -12.71 -1.61
CA GLU A 71 9.35 -13.12 -0.55
C GLU A 71 9.61 -11.97 0.41
N LYS A 72 9.50 -12.22 1.71
CA LYS A 72 9.76 -11.24 2.78
C LYS A 72 10.66 -11.83 3.85
N ILE A 73 11.28 -10.96 4.65
CA ILE A 73 12.09 -11.39 5.79
C ILE A 73 11.20 -11.38 7.03
N ILE A 74 11.02 -12.54 7.64
CA ILE A 74 10.29 -12.71 8.90
C ILE A 74 11.30 -13.25 9.92
N SER A 75 11.52 -12.48 10.99
CA SER A 75 12.48 -12.85 12.05
C SER A 75 13.89 -13.19 11.55
N GLY A 76 14.34 -12.53 10.47
CA GLY A 76 15.66 -12.74 9.86
C GLY A 76 15.71 -13.85 8.80
N GLU A 77 14.65 -14.63 8.62
CA GLU A 77 14.55 -15.67 7.61
C GLU A 77 13.73 -15.20 6.40
N LYS A 78 14.17 -15.54 5.18
CA LYS A 78 13.36 -15.33 3.97
C LYS A 78 12.20 -16.34 3.96
N ARG A 79 10.98 -15.84 3.78
CA ARG A 79 9.72 -16.59 3.75
C ARG A 79 8.84 -16.13 2.61
#